data_AF-A0A9Y4NDI3-F1
#
_entry.id   AF-A0A9Y4NDI3-F1
#
_cell.length_a   1.000
_cell.length_b   1.000
_cell.length_c   1.000
_cell.angle_alpha   90.00
_cell.angle_beta   90.00
_cell.angle_gamma   90.00
#
_symmetry.space_group_name_H-M   'P 1'
#
loop_
_entity.id
_entity.type
_entity.pdbx_description
1 polymer ?
#
loop_
_entity_poly.entity_id
_entity_poly.type
_entity_poly.pdbx_seq_one_letter_code
_entity_poly.pdbx_strand_id
1 'polypeptide(L)'
;MRETFQYRQKILHDPQHSADVLQMFPRFLDTKGLILQDFSMMFGEEAASKFLQKWNSSFKDKVIQEAKNLKETSLLKRHLASALNEGSETGRKRPKKISVEEAADHLVKFQKSCQSLEDHLMTTKGGSQPYLLATGTSKAQVFNFYIVLDKKLVPCQSCTSLGAFDELFKSHFVFSVKYDDSLSSLYTFLQTTVYNIDIGRSEETPRVKELRARLLNKQ
;
A
#
# COMPACT_ATOMS: atom_id res chain seq x y z
N MET A 1 -8.44 18.00 13.54
CA MET A 1 -9.21 16.79 13.13
C MET A 1 -9.20 15.64 14.13
N ARG A 2 -8.41 15.69 15.23
CA ARG A 2 -8.41 14.62 16.27
C ARG A 2 -9.74 14.50 17.01
N GLU A 3 -10.34 15.63 17.39
CA GLU A 3 -11.60 15.67 18.15
C GLU A 3 -12.77 14.97 17.43
N THR A 4 -12.77 15.01 16.10
CA THR A 4 -13.80 14.37 15.27
C THR A 4 -13.52 12.90 14.96
N PHE A 5 -12.44 12.31 15.47
CA PHE A 5 -12.03 10.92 15.19
C PHE A 5 -13.10 9.90 15.60
N GLN A 6 -13.61 9.96 16.83
CA GLN A 6 -14.61 9.00 17.30
C GLN A 6 -15.91 9.06 16.47
N TYR A 7 -16.30 10.26 16.04
CA TYR A 7 -17.46 10.44 15.18
C TYR A 7 -17.25 9.83 13.79
N ARG A 8 -16.07 10.02 13.19
CA ARG A 8 -15.70 9.37 11.93
C ARG A 8 -15.77 7.85 12.00
N GLN A 9 -15.19 7.27 13.05
CA GLN A 9 -15.19 5.81 13.24
C GLN A 9 -16.61 5.25 13.33
N LYS A 10 -17.54 5.96 13.98
CA LYS A 10 -18.95 5.55 14.02
C LYS A 10 -19.60 5.54 12.63
N ILE A 11 -19.33 6.56 11.80
CA ILE A 11 -19.89 6.67 10.44
C ILE A 11 -19.33 5.57 9.53
N LEU A 12 -18.06 5.19 9.69
CA LEU A 12 -17.44 4.13 8.89
C LEU A 12 -18.09 2.76 9.07
N HIS A 13 -18.76 2.54 10.20
CA HIS A 13 -19.53 1.32 10.47
C HIS A 13 -21.01 1.44 10.07
N ASP A 14 -21.45 2.58 9.54
CA ASP A 14 -22.78 2.79 9.02
C ASP A 14 -22.81 2.54 7.50
N PRO A 15 -23.44 1.46 7.01
CA PRO A 15 -23.49 1.13 5.59
C PRO A 15 -24.16 2.21 4.72
N GLN A 16 -24.99 3.09 5.30
CA GLN A 16 -25.64 4.16 4.56
C GLN A 16 -24.72 5.35 4.31
N HIS A 17 -23.74 5.58 5.18
CA HIS A 17 -22.91 6.79 5.17
C HIS A 17 -21.41 6.51 4.94
N SER A 18 -20.97 5.25 5.01
CA SER A 18 -19.56 4.87 4.88
C SER A 18 -18.95 5.29 3.53
N ALA A 19 -19.75 5.25 2.45
CA ALA A 19 -19.32 5.67 1.11
C ALA A 19 -19.14 7.21 0.98
N ASP A 20 -19.71 7.98 1.89
CA ASP A 20 -19.68 9.45 1.86
C ASP A 20 -18.68 10.03 2.87
N VAL A 21 -17.85 9.20 3.51
CA VAL A 21 -16.87 9.66 4.51
C VAL A 21 -15.95 10.76 3.97
N LEU A 22 -15.46 10.63 2.73
CA LEU A 22 -14.65 11.68 2.11
C LEU A 22 -15.45 12.91 1.67
N GLN A 23 -16.79 12.84 1.61
CA GLN A 23 -17.65 14.02 1.43
C GLN A 23 -17.89 14.73 2.77
N MET A 24 -18.18 13.95 3.82
CA MET A 24 -18.45 14.45 5.15
C MET A 24 -17.20 15.03 5.84
N PHE A 25 -16.02 14.49 5.52
CA PHE A 25 -14.74 14.92 6.09
C PHE A 25 -13.78 15.39 4.98
N PRO A 26 -14.07 16.51 4.30
CA PRO A 26 -13.31 16.97 3.14
C PRO A 26 -11.86 17.33 3.48
N ARG A 27 -11.52 17.49 4.76
CA ARG A 27 -10.13 17.73 5.20
C ARG A 27 -9.17 16.59 4.82
N PHE A 28 -9.66 15.37 4.61
CA PHE A 28 -8.82 14.30 4.04
C PHE A 28 -8.36 14.58 2.61
N LEU A 29 -9.03 15.48 1.89
CA LEU A 29 -8.71 15.81 0.49
C LEU A 29 -7.69 16.96 0.37
N ASP A 30 -7.57 17.80 1.41
CA ASP A 30 -6.71 18.99 1.38
C ASP A 30 -5.59 18.99 2.45
N THR A 31 -5.63 18.08 3.43
CA THR A 31 -4.71 18.03 4.56
C THR A 31 -3.92 16.74 4.57
N LYS A 32 -2.61 16.84 4.35
CA LYS A 32 -1.68 15.70 4.46
C LYS A 32 -1.58 15.19 5.90
N GLY A 33 -1.31 13.91 6.06
CA GLY A 33 -1.00 13.30 7.37
C GLY A 33 -2.20 12.87 8.20
N LEU A 34 -3.44 13.12 7.76
CA LEU A 34 -4.64 12.71 8.50
C LEU A 34 -4.79 11.19 8.56
N ILE A 35 -4.41 10.45 7.52
CA ILE A 35 -4.38 8.98 7.55
C ILE A 35 -3.41 8.49 8.63
N LEU A 36 -2.21 9.05 8.68
CA LEU A 36 -1.20 8.68 9.68
C LEU A 36 -1.70 8.98 11.10
N GLN A 37 -2.28 10.16 11.31
CA GLN A 37 -2.87 10.55 12.59
C GLN A 37 -3.96 9.58 13.05
N ASP A 38 -4.94 9.31 12.19
CA ASP A 38 -6.08 8.46 12.57
C ASP A 38 -5.64 7.01 12.78
N PHE A 39 -4.67 6.51 12.00
CA PHE A 39 -4.09 5.18 12.22
C PHE A 39 -3.34 5.09 13.56
N SER A 40 -2.53 6.10 13.91
CA SER A 40 -1.86 6.17 15.23
C SER A 40 -2.89 6.24 16.37
N MET A 41 -4.04 6.88 16.17
CA MET A 41 -5.12 6.89 17.16
C MET A 41 -5.81 5.52 17.32
N MET A 42 -5.86 4.71 16.26
CA MET A 42 -6.45 3.36 16.29
C MET A 42 -5.51 2.32 16.93
N PHE A 43 -4.22 2.35 16.59
CA PHE A 43 -3.27 1.27 16.92
C PHE A 43 -2.09 1.71 17.80
N GLY A 44 -1.97 3.00 18.10
CA GLY A 44 -0.84 3.57 18.83
C GLY A 44 0.37 3.89 17.94
N GLU A 45 1.20 4.84 18.38
CA GLU A 45 2.38 5.30 17.64
C GLU A 45 3.41 4.19 17.39
N GLU A 46 3.58 3.27 18.36
CA GLU A 46 4.48 2.14 18.22
C GLU A 46 4.08 1.24 17.05
N ALA A 47 2.78 0.92 16.92
CA ALA A 47 2.30 0.12 15.79
C ALA A 47 2.41 0.91 14.47
N ALA A 48 2.11 2.21 14.49
CA ALA A 48 2.16 3.07 13.32
C ALA A 48 3.58 3.24 12.75
N SER A 49 4.63 3.18 13.59
CA SER A 49 6.02 3.31 13.15
C SER A 49 6.67 2.00 12.69
N LYS A 50 6.07 0.85 13.00
CA LYS A 50 6.68 -0.48 12.78
C LYS A 50 7.13 -0.72 11.35
N PHE A 51 6.34 -0.35 10.36
CA PHE A 51 6.65 -0.66 8.96
C PHE A 51 7.93 0.02 8.50
N LEU A 52 8.02 1.35 8.64
CA LEU A 52 9.21 2.10 8.23
C LEU A 52 10.45 1.74 9.06
N GLN A 53 10.30 1.46 10.36
CA GLN A 53 11.41 1.05 11.22
C GLN A 53 11.93 -0.36 10.89
N LYS A 54 11.03 -1.35 10.73
CA LYS A 54 11.41 -2.73 10.37
C LYS A 54 11.99 -2.80 8.96
N TRP A 55 11.40 -2.07 8.01
CA TRP A 55 11.86 -2.09 6.61
C TRP A 55 13.32 -1.64 6.48
N ASN A 56 13.69 -0.57 7.19
CA ASN A 56 15.03 0.02 7.12
C ASN A 56 16.09 -0.69 7.98
N SER A 57 15.72 -1.63 8.85
CA SER A 57 16.67 -2.31 9.74
C SER A 57 17.24 -3.59 9.13
N SER A 58 16.41 -4.62 8.98
CA SER A 58 16.85 -5.91 8.42
C SER A 58 15.79 -6.58 7.54
N PHE A 59 14.57 -6.05 7.53
CA PHE A 59 13.45 -6.73 6.88
C PHE A 59 13.62 -6.76 5.36
N LYS A 60 14.12 -5.67 4.76
CA LYS A 60 14.46 -5.61 3.34
C LYS A 60 15.39 -6.76 2.94
N ASP A 61 16.47 -6.98 3.68
CA ASP A 61 17.46 -8.02 3.37
C ASP A 61 16.88 -9.42 3.51
N LYS A 62 16.09 -9.67 4.56
CA LYS A 62 15.40 -10.95 4.74
C LYS A 62 14.44 -11.27 3.59
N VAL A 63 13.69 -10.28 3.11
CA VAL A 63 12.82 -10.43 1.93
C VAL A 63 13.64 -10.74 0.68
N ILE A 64 14.77 -10.06 0.48
CA ILE A 64 15.68 -10.33 -0.65
C ILE A 64 16.23 -11.77 -0.58
N GLN A 65 16.63 -12.25 0.60
CA GLN A 65 17.13 -13.62 0.78
C GLN A 65 16.07 -14.67 0.51
N GLU A 66 14.84 -14.48 1.00
CA GLU A 66 13.73 -15.37 0.66
C GLU A 66 13.41 -15.35 -0.85
N ALA A 67 13.47 -14.17 -1.48
CA ALA A 67 13.25 -14.03 -2.91
C ALA A 67 14.30 -14.76 -3.75
N LYS A 68 15.57 -14.79 -3.32
CA LYS A 68 16.66 -15.56 -3.98
C LYS A 68 16.42 -17.07 -3.99
N ASN A 69 15.64 -17.59 -3.02
CA ASN A 69 15.31 -19.02 -2.95
C ASN A 69 14.10 -19.42 -3.81
N LEU A 70 13.44 -18.46 -4.45
CA LEU A 70 12.31 -18.74 -5.33
C LEU A 70 12.81 -19.25 -6.69
N LYS A 71 11.93 -19.97 -7.40
CA LYS A 71 12.20 -20.37 -8.79
C LYS A 71 12.55 -19.13 -9.61
N GLU A 72 13.74 -19.15 -10.18
CA GLU A 72 14.26 -18.04 -10.95
C GLU A 72 13.39 -17.75 -12.17
N THR A 73 12.98 -16.48 -12.31
CA THR A 73 12.26 -15.97 -13.49
C THR A 73 12.91 -14.66 -13.94
N SER A 74 12.74 -14.28 -15.21
CA SER A 74 13.23 -13.01 -15.73
C SER A 74 12.70 -11.80 -14.95
N LEU A 75 11.44 -11.88 -14.51
CA LEU A 75 10.80 -10.87 -13.69
C LEU A 75 11.43 -10.77 -12.30
N LEU A 76 11.62 -11.92 -11.64
CA LEU A 76 12.28 -11.99 -10.33
C LEU A 76 13.72 -11.46 -10.38
N LYS A 77 14.50 -11.81 -11.42
CA LYS A 77 15.86 -11.26 -11.64
C LYS A 77 15.84 -9.74 -11.67
N ARG A 78 14.93 -9.17 -12.46
CA ARG A 78 14.79 -7.72 -12.61
C ARG A 78 14.47 -7.03 -11.28
N HIS A 79 13.55 -7.60 -10.50
CA HIS A 79 13.20 -7.05 -9.19
C HIS A 79 14.34 -7.18 -8.17
N LEU A 80 15.06 -8.31 -8.16
CA LEU A 80 16.23 -8.50 -7.29
C LEU A 80 17.35 -7.52 -7.63
N ALA A 81 17.68 -7.36 -8.91
CA ALA A 81 18.68 -6.39 -9.37
C ALA A 81 18.30 -4.96 -8.95
N SER A 82 17.04 -4.56 -9.18
CA SER A 82 16.51 -3.27 -8.74
C SER A 82 16.55 -3.09 -7.21
N ALA A 83 16.28 -4.14 -6.43
CA ALA A 83 16.29 -4.06 -4.97
C ALA A 83 17.72 -3.93 -4.40
N LEU A 84 18.70 -4.51 -5.10
CA LEU A 84 20.13 -4.48 -4.80
C LEU A 84 20.85 -3.25 -5.40
N ASN A 85 20.15 -2.39 -6.14
CA ASN A 85 20.73 -1.29 -6.92
C ASN A 85 21.78 -1.74 -7.95
N GLU A 86 21.73 -3.00 -8.37
CA GLU A 86 22.54 -3.55 -9.45
C GLU A 86 21.81 -3.20 -10.76
N GLY A 87 22.44 -2.41 -11.64
CA GLY A 87 21.81 -1.94 -12.87
C GLY A 87 21.24 -3.10 -13.70
N SER A 88 19.94 -3.08 -13.99
CA SER A 88 19.29 -4.12 -14.81
C SER A 88 18.94 -3.59 -16.20
N GLU A 89 19.43 -4.27 -17.25
CA GLU A 89 19.01 -4.02 -18.63
C GLU A 89 17.55 -4.42 -18.89
N THR A 90 16.92 -3.67 -19.78
CA THR A 90 15.49 -3.71 -20.09
C THR A 90 15.12 -4.92 -20.95
N GLY A 91 14.32 -5.84 -20.42
CA GLY A 91 13.69 -6.90 -21.20
C GLY A 91 12.27 -7.21 -20.73
N ARG A 92 11.24 -6.90 -21.54
CA ARG A 92 9.82 -7.23 -21.30
C ARG A 92 9.49 -8.61 -21.89
N LYS A 93 9.02 -9.55 -21.06
CA LYS A 93 8.17 -10.68 -21.52
C LYS A 93 7.17 -11.05 -20.42
N ARG A 94 5.92 -11.27 -20.84
CA ARG A 94 4.75 -11.60 -20.00
C ARG A 94 4.57 -13.11 -19.83
N PRO A 95 4.16 -13.60 -18.64
CA PRO A 95 3.43 -14.85 -18.49
C PRO A 95 1.94 -14.61 -18.14
N LYS A 96 1.09 -15.62 -18.41
CA LYS A 96 -0.37 -15.65 -18.14
C LYS A 96 -0.70 -16.31 -16.79
N LYS A 97 -1.84 -15.90 -16.20
CA LYS A 97 -2.30 -15.93 -14.79
C LYS A 97 -1.73 -14.75 -14.02
N ILE A 98 -2.58 -14.09 -13.20
CA ILE A 98 -2.37 -12.70 -12.74
C ILE A 98 -0.88 -12.42 -12.57
N SER A 99 -0.32 -11.76 -13.57
CA SER A 99 1.11 -11.54 -13.59
C SER A 99 1.42 -10.64 -12.38
N VAL A 100 2.59 -10.79 -11.77
CA VAL A 100 3.03 -9.84 -10.72
C VAL A 100 2.96 -8.39 -11.24
N GLU A 101 3.02 -8.21 -12.56
CA GLU A 101 2.81 -6.95 -13.28
C GLU A 101 1.35 -6.46 -13.16
N GLU A 102 0.35 -7.33 -13.35
CA GLU A 102 -1.07 -7.00 -13.14
C GLU A 102 -1.39 -6.68 -11.67
N ALA A 103 -0.80 -7.43 -10.72
CA ALA A 103 -0.93 -7.12 -9.29
C ALA A 103 -0.31 -5.76 -8.94
N ALA A 104 0.83 -5.41 -9.54
CA ALA A 104 1.45 -4.10 -9.37
C ALA A 104 0.59 -2.97 -9.96
N ASP A 105 -0.10 -3.20 -11.08
CA ASP A 105 -1.03 -2.23 -11.68
C ASP A 105 -2.27 -1.98 -10.81
N HIS A 106 -2.66 -2.93 -9.96
CA HIS A 106 -3.70 -2.74 -8.94
C HIS A 106 -3.19 -1.93 -7.74
N LEU A 107 -1.88 -1.93 -7.49
CA LEU A 107 -1.28 -1.27 -6.34
C LEU A 107 -0.92 0.20 -6.63
N VAL A 108 -0.29 0.47 -7.76
CA VAL A 108 0.25 1.81 -8.07
C VAL A 108 0.14 2.15 -9.56
N LYS A 109 -0.34 3.36 -9.83
CA LYS A 109 -0.43 3.94 -11.18
C LYS A 109 0.45 5.18 -11.25
N PHE A 110 1.05 5.41 -12.42
CA PHE A 110 1.85 6.60 -12.66
C PHE A 110 1.10 7.55 -13.59
N GLN A 111 1.00 8.81 -13.19
CA GLN A 111 0.44 9.90 -13.99
C GLN A 111 1.50 10.98 -14.20
N LYS A 112 1.67 11.43 -15.45
CA LYS A 112 2.63 12.50 -15.74
C LYS A 112 2.09 13.82 -15.20
N SER A 113 2.94 14.64 -14.59
CA SER A 113 2.54 15.88 -13.92
C SER A 113 1.86 16.93 -14.82
N CYS A 114 2.06 16.85 -16.14
CA CYS A 114 1.42 17.73 -17.11
C CYS A 114 0.03 17.26 -17.55
N GLN A 115 -0.46 16.13 -17.02
CA GLN A 115 -1.77 15.57 -17.34
C GLN A 115 -2.73 15.84 -16.18
N SER A 116 -4.00 16.06 -16.49
CA SER A 116 -5.04 16.26 -15.47
C SER A 116 -5.18 15.00 -14.61
N LEU A 117 -5.32 15.21 -13.29
CA LEU A 117 -5.60 14.14 -12.34
C LEU A 117 -7.08 13.76 -12.38
N GLU A 118 -7.96 14.71 -12.69
CA GLU A 118 -9.40 14.52 -12.89
C GLU A 118 -9.65 13.58 -14.07
N ASP A 119 -8.96 13.79 -15.21
CA ASP A 119 -9.04 12.89 -16.36
C ASP A 119 -8.64 11.46 -16.01
N HIS A 120 -7.61 11.27 -15.18
CA HIS A 120 -7.21 9.94 -14.69
C HIS A 120 -8.34 9.27 -13.91
N LEU A 121 -9.02 10.01 -13.03
CA LEU A 121 -10.13 9.49 -12.22
C LEU A 121 -11.35 9.11 -13.09
N MET A 122 -11.61 9.88 -14.14
CA MET A 122 -12.76 9.66 -15.03
C MET A 122 -12.52 8.51 -16.02
N THR A 123 -11.28 8.33 -16.47
CA THR A 123 -10.91 7.31 -17.47
C THR A 123 -10.59 5.96 -16.84
N THR A 124 -10.18 5.93 -15.57
CA THR A 124 -9.88 4.69 -14.86
C THR A 124 -11.16 3.90 -14.58
N LYS A 125 -11.42 2.87 -15.40
CA LYS A 125 -12.51 1.92 -15.20
C LYS A 125 -12.01 0.66 -14.47
N GLY A 126 -12.73 0.23 -13.43
CA GLY A 126 -12.73 -1.17 -12.96
C GLY A 126 -11.52 -1.67 -12.17
N GLY A 127 -10.83 -0.83 -11.40
CA GLY A 127 -9.84 -1.28 -10.41
C GLY A 127 -10.35 -1.16 -8.98
N SER A 128 -10.00 -2.10 -8.11
CA SER A 128 -10.32 -1.97 -6.68
C SER A 128 -9.59 -0.78 -6.08
N GLN A 129 -10.31 0.00 -5.31
CA GLN A 129 -9.76 1.10 -4.51
C GLN A 129 -9.68 0.63 -3.05
N PRO A 130 -8.74 1.16 -2.25
CA PRO A 130 -7.77 2.20 -2.58
C PRO A 130 -6.54 1.70 -3.37
N TYR A 131 -5.93 2.60 -4.16
CA TYR A 131 -4.63 2.38 -4.82
C TYR A 131 -3.79 3.67 -4.82
N LEU A 132 -2.48 3.56 -5.07
CA LEU A 132 -1.57 4.72 -5.15
C LEU A 132 -1.54 5.34 -6.55
N LEU A 133 -1.62 6.66 -6.61
CA LEU A 133 -1.34 7.46 -7.79
C LEU A 133 -0.03 8.23 -7.58
N ALA A 134 1.02 7.78 -8.24
CA ALA A 134 2.32 8.43 -8.28
C ALA A 134 2.33 9.49 -9.39
N THR A 135 2.72 10.72 -9.06
CA THR A 135 2.80 11.82 -10.02
C THR A 135 4.22 12.37 -10.12
N GLY A 136 4.67 12.57 -11.36
CA GLY A 136 6.05 12.93 -11.66
C GLY A 136 6.27 13.38 -13.09
N THR A 137 7.49 13.84 -13.39
CA THR A 137 7.89 14.11 -14.79
C THR A 137 8.12 12.80 -15.56
N SER A 138 8.58 11.76 -14.85
CA SER A 138 8.77 10.40 -15.33
C SER A 138 8.65 9.39 -14.17
N LYS A 139 8.59 8.09 -14.47
CA LYS A 139 8.60 7.03 -13.43
C LYS A 139 9.88 7.04 -12.57
N ALA A 140 10.97 7.64 -13.05
CA ALA A 140 12.21 7.81 -12.29
C ALA A 140 12.23 9.09 -11.45
N GLN A 141 11.34 10.04 -11.72
CA GLN A 141 11.28 11.36 -11.08
C GLN A 141 9.85 11.64 -10.59
N VAL A 142 9.43 10.85 -9.61
CA VAL A 142 8.15 11.01 -8.89
C VAL A 142 8.38 11.97 -7.72
N PHE A 143 7.47 12.93 -7.53
CA PHE A 143 7.57 13.92 -6.46
C PHE A 143 6.34 13.96 -5.54
N ASN A 144 5.18 13.48 -5.99
CA ASN A 144 3.94 13.45 -5.21
C ASN A 144 3.24 12.10 -5.33
N PHE A 145 2.56 11.72 -4.26
CA PHE A 145 1.71 10.53 -4.20
C PHE A 145 0.33 10.90 -3.66
N TYR A 146 -0.68 10.24 -4.19
CA TYR A 146 -2.06 10.33 -3.73
C TYR A 146 -2.62 8.92 -3.55
N ILE A 147 -3.53 8.76 -2.60
CA ILE A 147 -4.35 7.56 -2.48
C ILE A 147 -5.67 7.87 -3.20
N VAL A 148 -6.00 7.04 -4.20
CA VAL A 148 -7.28 7.12 -4.89
C VAL A 148 -8.30 6.30 -4.14
N LEU A 149 -9.32 6.93 -3.57
CA LEU A 149 -10.42 6.29 -2.86
C LEU A 149 -11.74 7.03 -3.16
N ASP A 150 -12.80 6.28 -3.44
CA ASP A 150 -14.10 6.76 -3.92
C ASP A 150 -14.00 7.80 -5.04
N LYS A 151 -13.08 7.57 -5.99
CA LYS A 151 -12.75 8.50 -7.10
C LYS A 151 -12.30 9.88 -6.62
N LYS A 152 -11.74 9.98 -5.42
CA LYS A 152 -11.14 11.18 -4.87
C LYS A 152 -9.65 10.97 -4.59
N LEU A 153 -8.93 12.07 -4.47
CA LEU A 153 -7.50 12.07 -4.21
C LEU A 153 -7.26 12.48 -2.76
N VAL A 154 -6.71 11.56 -1.98
CA VAL A 154 -6.22 11.84 -0.63
C VAL A 154 -4.70 12.05 -0.73
N PRO A 155 -4.16 13.25 -0.44
CA PRO A 155 -2.75 13.53 -0.59
C PRO A 155 -1.92 12.81 0.48
N CYS A 156 -0.88 12.09 0.06
CA CYS A 156 0.07 11.48 1.00
C CYS A 156 0.96 12.55 1.64
N GLN A 157 1.34 12.32 2.90
CA GLN A 157 2.35 13.13 3.59
C GLN A 157 3.75 12.83 3.06
N SER A 158 4.07 11.55 2.85
CA SER A 158 5.36 11.10 2.34
C SER A 158 5.56 11.47 0.87
N CYS A 159 6.79 11.90 0.54
CA CYS A 159 7.26 12.06 -0.84
C CYS A 159 8.07 10.85 -1.34
N THR A 160 8.19 9.79 -0.53
CA THR A 160 8.88 8.54 -0.90
C THR A 160 7.87 7.44 -1.22
N SER A 161 8.23 6.53 -2.13
CA SER A 161 7.39 5.38 -2.50
C SER A 161 7.10 4.46 -1.31
N LEU A 162 8.08 4.24 -0.44
CA LEU A 162 7.91 3.41 0.75
C LEU A 162 6.93 4.02 1.75
N GLY A 163 7.07 5.32 2.05
CA GLY A 163 6.13 6.01 2.94
C GLY A 163 4.74 6.19 2.32
N ALA A 164 4.63 6.35 1.00
CA ALA A 164 3.34 6.38 0.34
C ALA A 164 2.63 5.02 0.41
N PHE A 165 3.37 3.91 0.30
CA PHE A 165 2.82 2.56 0.47
C PHE A 165 2.42 2.27 1.92
N ASP A 166 3.18 2.75 2.90
CA ASP A 166 2.81 2.76 4.31
C ASP A 166 1.45 3.46 4.53
N GLU A 167 1.27 4.66 3.96
CA GLU A 167 0.00 5.39 4.02
C GLU A 167 -1.15 4.66 3.31
N LEU A 168 -0.89 4.04 2.14
CA LEU A 168 -1.89 3.25 1.43
C LEU A 168 -2.38 2.07 2.30
N PHE A 169 -1.47 1.32 2.91
CA PHE A 169 -1.83 0.23 3.82
C PHE A 169 -2.71 0.75 4.97
N LYS A 170 -2.30 1.86 5.60
CA LYS A 170 -3.03 2.46 6.72
C LYS A 170 -4.43 2.94 6.32
N SER A 171 -4.60 3.39 5.08
CA SER A 171 -5.89 3.86 4.56
C SER A 171 -6.98 2.78 4.59
N HIS A 172 -6.63 1.50 4.42
CA HIS A 172 -7.59 0.39 4.53
C HIS A 172 -8.24 0.33 5.92
N PHE A 173 -7.49 0.62 6.98
CA PHE A 173 -8.03 0.64 8.34
C PHE A 173 -8.76 1.95 8.61
N VAL A 174 -8.14 3.09 8.27
CA VAL A 174 -8.71 4.42 8.53
C VAL A 174 -10.06 4.61 7.85
N PHE A 175 -10.23 4.07 6.64
CA PHE A 175 -11.49 4.15 5.89
C PHE A 175 -12.30 2.84 5.89
N SER A 176 -11.89 1.83 6.68
CA SER A 176 -12.59 0.54 6.77
C SER A 176 -12.85 -0.12 5.41
N VAL A 177 -11.88 -0.05 4.49
CA VAL A 177 -11.99 -0.59 3.14
C VAL A 177 -11.29 -1.94 3.07
N LYS A 178 -12.00 -2.95 2.54
CA LYS A 178 -11.46 -4.29 2.34
C LYS A 178 -10.25 -4.27 1.39
N TYR A 179 -9.38 -5.25 1.54
CA TYR A 179 -8.29 -5.48 0.59
C TYR A 179 -8.83 -5.91 -0.77
N ASP A 180 -8.16 -5.49 -1.85
CA ASP A 180 -8.36 -6.10 -3.17
C ASP A 180 -8.03 -7.59 -3.08
N ASP A 181 -8.89 -8.46 -3.64
CA ASP A 181 -8.74 -9.91 -3.55
C ASP A 181 -7.37 -10.40 -4.07
N SER A 182 -6.85 -9.73 -5.10
CA SER A 182 -5.54 -10.02 -5.72
C SER A 182 -4.37 -9.63 -4.82
N LEU A 183 -4.55 -8.63 -3.96
CA LEU A 183 -3.54 -8.12 -3.03
C LEU A 183 -3.77 -8.59 -1.59
N SER A 184 -4.86 -9.30 -1.32
CA SER A 184 -5.26 -9.78 0.01
C SER A 184 -4.12 -10.47 0.75
N SER A 185 -3.42 -11.40 0.09
CA SER A 185 -2.29 -12.12 0.69
C SER A 185 -1.10 -11.20 1.02
N LEU A 186 -0.83 -10.18 0.20
CA LEU A 186 0.22 -9.19 0.46
C LEU A 186 -0.15 -8.32 1.66
N TYR A 187 -1.37 -7.80 1.70
CA TYR A 187 -1.83 -6.93 2.78
C TYR A 187 -1.98 -7.68 4.11
N THR A 188 -2.55 -8.89 4.10
CA THR A 188 -2.63 -9.74 5.30
C THR A 188 -1.24 -10.09 5.82
N PHE A 189 -0.27 -10.34 4.93
CA PHE A 189 1.11 -10.55 5.32
C PHE A 189 1.70 -9.31 6.02
N LEU A 190 1.49 -8.11 5.47
CA LEU A 190 1.96 -6.86 6.08
C LEU A 190 1.30 -6.60 7.43
N GLN A 191 -0.02 -6.75 7.50
CA GLN A 191 -0.83 -6.58 8.71
C GLN A 191 -0.28 -7.43 9.86
N THR A 192 -0.08 -8.72 9.61
CA THR A 192 0.27 -9.69 10.66
C THR A 192 1.77 -9.76 10.94
N THR A 193 2.63 -9.62 9.91
CA THR A 193 4.08 -9.82 10.04
C THR A 193 4.83 -8.53 10.34
N VAL A 194 4.40 -7.42 9.72
CA VAL A 194 5.12 -6.14 9.84
C VAL A 194 4.49 -5.28 10.92
N TYR A 195 3.19 -5.00 10.81
CA TYR A 195 2.46 -4.16 11.75
C TYR A 195 2.06 -4.88 13.05
N ASN A 196 2.05 -6.21 13.05
CA ASN A 196 1.61 -7.05 14.16
C ASN A 196 0.16 -6.77 14.61
N ILE A 197 -0.73 -6.50 13.65
CA ILE A 197 -2.15 -6.25 13.87
C ILE A 197 -2.92 -7.57 13.69
N ASP A 198 -3.86 -7.86 14.60
CA ASP A 198 -4.78 -9.00 14.54
C ASP A 198 -4.10 -10.36 14.27
N ILE A 199 -2.91 -10.57 14.84
CA ILE A 199 -2.18 -11.85 14.73
C ILE A 199 -3.05 -12.98 15.29
N GLY A 200 -3.30 -14.00 14.48
CA GLY A 200 -4.12 -15.16 14.85
C GLY A 200 -5.64 -14.94 14.82
N ARG A 201 -6.09 -13.70 14.55
CA ARG A 201 -7.51 -13.37 14.33
C ARG A 201 -7.85 -13.20 12.84
N SER A 202 -6.89 -12.68 12.06
CA SER A 202 -7.05 -12.52 10.62
C SER A 202 -6.98 -13.86 9.89
N GLU A 203 -7.77 -14.03 8.83
CA GLU A 203 -7.69 -15.19 7.94
C GLU A 203 -6.39 -15.15 7.11
N GLU A 204 -5.32 -15.72 7.68
CA GLU A 204 -4.04 -15.89 7.00
C GLU A 204 -4.03 -17.19 6.19
N THR A 205 -3.63 -17.11 4.92
CA THR A 205 -3.36 -18.32 4.13
C THR A 205 -2.16 -19.10 4.72
N PRO A 206 -2.08 -20.43 4.54
CA PRO A 206 -0.95 -21.22 5.04
C PRO A 206 0.41 -20.68 4.56
N ARG A 207 0.45 -20.12 3.34
CA ARG A 207 1.65 -19.53 2.76
C ARG A 207 2.08 -18.25 3.47
N VAL A 208 1.14 -17.40 3.89
CA VAL A 208 1.43 -16.20 4.67
C VAL A 208 1.99 -16.58 6.04
N LYS A 209 1.41 -17.57 6.71
CA LYS A 209 1.91 -18.09 8.00
C LYS A 209 3.32 -18.65 7.89
N GLU A 210 3.58 -19.44 6.84
CA GLU A 210 4.90 -19.99 6.55
C GLU A 210 5.95 -18.89 6.31
N LEU A 211 5.61 -17.89 5.48
CA LEU A 211 6.51 -16.78 5.17
C LEU A 211 6.79 -15.92 6.41
N ARG A 212 5.76 -15.65 7.23
CA ARG A 212 5.90 -14.98 8.53
C ARG A 212 6.87 -15.72 9.43
N ALA A 213 6.70 -17.04 9.60
CA ALA A 213 7.60 -17.85 10.41
C ALA A 213 9.04 -17.80 9.90
N ARG A 214 9.27 -17.87 8.59
CA ARG A 214 10.63 -17.82 8.02
C ARG A 214 11.31 -16.47 8.25
N LEU A 215 10.61 -15.36 8.04
CA LEU A 215 11.18 -14.03 8.17
C LEU A 215 11.42 -13.62 9.63
N LEU A 216 10.58 -14.11 10.55
CA LEU A 216 10.72 -13.83 11.98
C LEU A 216 11.71 -14.78 12.68
N ASN A 217 11.82 -16.05 12.26
CA ASN A 217 12.64 -17.05 12.95
C ASN A 217 14.06 -17.22 12.40
N LYS A 218 14.38 -16.71 11.21
CA LYS A 218 15.78 -16.65 10.74
C LYS A 218 16.51 -15.53 11.50
N GLN A 219 17.23 -15.93 12.55
CA GLN A 219 18.28 -15.16 13.22
C GLN A 219 19.57 -15.23 12.40
#